data_AF-A0A098AMX9-F1
#
_entry.id   AF-A0A098AMX9-F1
#
_cell.length_a   1.000
_cell.length_b   1.000
_cell.length_c   1.000
_cell.angle_alpha   90.00
_cell.angle_beta   90.00
_cell.angle_gamma   90.00
#
_symmetry.space_group_name_H-M   'P 1'
#
loop_
_entity.id
_entity.type
_entity.pdbx_description
1 polymer ?
#
loop_
_entity_poly.entity_id
_entity_poly.type
_entity_poly.pdbx_seq_one_letter_code
_entity_poly.pdbx_strand_id
1 'polypeptide(L)'
;MTLKTFNFTYEFKDLDTAMVAGHALLGYMTGTYCQPAISLTYKNKGTLVAEYVEDKKLNYIFKRICDSFKDYYKQPVNDEAFEERYKRERVLQLKESEDFESLLNKVTDYELELLDYAERLLSDKPILMNSMTAFGTLEMLGNESINLFQKLDVEGEYKGLADYSGQ
;
A
#
# COMPACT_ATOMS: atom_id res chain seq x y z
N MET A 1 19.24 -7.58 -33.72
CA MET A 1 19.68 -6.78 -32.54
C MET A 1 20.33 -7.74 -31.56
N THR A 2 21.43 -7.34 -30.92
CA THR A 2 22.08 -8.15 -29.88
C THR A 2 21.67 -7.61 -28.53
N LEU A 3 20.88 -8.38 -27.79
CA LEU A 3 20.50 -8.06 -26.42
C LEU A 3 21.73 -8.18 -25.51
N LYS A 4 21.90 -7.20 -24.62
CA LYS A 4 23.00 -7.16 -23.65
C LYS A 4 22.45 -6.91 -22.26
N THR A 5 23.03 -7.57 -21.29
CA THR A 5 22.75 -7.30 -19.88
C THR A 5 23.52 -6.07 -19.42
N PHE A 6 22.82 -5.15 -18.76
CA PHE A 6 23.36 -3.95 -18.17
C PHE A 6 23.02 -3.89 -16.68
N ASN A 7 23.90 -3.24 -15.93
CA ASN A 7 23.70 -2.97 -14.51
C ASN A 7 23.65 -1.46 -14.29
N PHE A 8 22.68 -1.03 -13.51
CA PHE A 8 22.51 0.34 -13.04
C PHE A 8 22.41 0.33 -11.52
N THR A 9 23.18 1.19 -10.87
CA THR A 9 23.18 1.33 -9.42
C THR A 9 22.92 2.78 -9.05
N TYR A 10 22.09 2.99 -8.05
CA TYR A 10 21.76 4.32 -7.54
C TYR A 10 21.58 4.29 -6.03
N GLU A 11 22.08 5.32 -5.35
CA GLU A 11 22.02 5.42 -3.89
C GLU A 11 21.02 6.49 -3.46
N PHE A 12 20.07 6.08 -2.61
CA PHE A 12 19.11 6.92 -1.93
C PHE A 12 19.45 7.00 -0.44
N LYS A 13 18.79 7.94 0.25
CA LYS A 13 19.01 8.17 1.68
C LYS A 13 18.45 7.06 2.57
N ASP A 14 17.35 6.44 2.14
CA ASP A 14 16.64 5.39 2.86
C ASP A 14 16.09 4.33 1.89
N LEU A 15 15.71 3.19 2.46
CA LEU A 15 15.20 2.04 1.72
C LEU A 15 13.86 2.33 1.07
N ASP A 16 12.97 3.09 1.73
CA ASP A 16 11.63 3.37 1.21
C ASP A 16 11.68 4.19 -0.07
N THR A 17 12.51 5.24 -0.09
CA THR A 17 12.78 6.04 -1.28
C THR A 17 13.35 5.17 -2.42
N ALA A 18 14.27 4.26 -2.09
CA ALA A 18 14.84 3.36 -3.07
C ALA A 18 13.78 2.43 -3.67
N MET A 19 12.88 1.90 -2.85
CA MET A 19 11.78 1.04 -3.29
C MET A 19 10.80 1.79 -4.19
N VAL A 20 10.40 3.01 -3.82
CA VAL A 20 9.49 3.83 -4.65
C VAL A 20 10.12 4.12 -6.02
N ALA A 21 11.39 4.55 -6.05
CA ALA A 21 12.10 4.76 -7.31
C ALA A 21 12.25 3.47 -8.12
N GLY A 22 12.46 2.32 -7.46
CA GLY A 22 12.49 1.01 -8.09
C GLY A 22 11.18 0.67 -8.81
N HIS A 23 10.03 0.88 -8.17
CA HIS A 23 8.72 0.71 -8.83
C HIS A 23 8.57 1.61 -10.05
N ALA A 24 9.06 2.84 -10.00
CA ALA A 24 9.06 3.74 -11.16
C ALA A 24 9.93 3.19 -12.31
N LEU A 25 11.08 2.56 -12.02
CA LEU A 25 11.88 1.89 -13.06
C LEU A 25 11.15 0.70 -13.68
N LEU A 26 10.47 -0.12 -12.87
CA LEU A 26 9.64 -1.23 -13.37
C LEU A 26 8.50 -0.70 -14.26
N GLY A 27 7.81 0.35 -13.81
CA GLY A 27 6.74 0.99 -14.58
C GLY A 27 7.23 1.54 -15.91
N TYR A 28 8.39 2.20 -15.93
CA TYR A 28 9.02 2.67 -17.17
C TYR A 28 9.32 1.51 -18.12
N MET A 29 9.91 0.42 -17.62
CA MET A 29 10.27 -0.73 -18.46
C MET A 29 9.02 -1.40 -19.05
N THR A 30 8.01 -1.68 -18.22
CA THR A 30 6.75 -2.31 -18.66
C THR A 30 5.93 -1.39 -19.57
N GLY A 31 5.99 -0.07 -19.37
CA GLY A 31 5.29 0.90 -20.21
C GLY A 31 5.96 1.19 -21.54
N THR A 32 7.27 0.93 -21.66
CA THR A 32 8.06 1.24 -22.87
C THR A 32 8.28 0.00 -23.76
N TYR A 33 8.40 -1.18 -23.15
CA TYR A 33 8.84 -2.39 -23.84
C TYR A 33 7.81 -3.51 -23.74
N CYS A 34 7.53 -4.19 -24.85
CA CYS A 34 6.56 -5.30 -24.88
C CYS A 34 6.99 -6.51 -24.04
N GLN A 35 8.29 -6.73 -23.88
CA GLN A 35 8.87 -7.81 -23.08
C GLN A 35 9.98 -7.24 -22.19
N PRO A 36 9.63 -6.55 -21.09
CA PRO A 36 10.61 -5.94 -20.21
C PRO A 36 11.40 -7.03 -19.48
N ALA A 37 12.72 -6.98 -19.58
CA ALA A 37 13.63 -7.83 -18.83
C ALA A 37 14.42 -6.97 -17.85
N ILE A 38 13.92 -6.86 -16.61
CA ILE A 38 14.51 -6.10 -15.52
C ILE A 38 14.34 -6.85 -14.19
N SER A 39 15.37 -6.81 -13.35
CA SER A 39 15.36 -7.30 -11.98
C SER A 39 15.91 -6.23 -11.06
N LEU A 40 15.25 -6.04 -9.91
CA LEU A 40 15.65 -5.06 -8.91
C LEU A 40 16.15 -5.75 -7.66
N THR A 41 17.26 -5.27 -7.13
CA THR A 41 17.80 -5.67 -5.84
C THR A 41 18.05 -4.44 -5.00
N TYR A 42 17.59 -4.46 -3.76
CA TYR A 42 17.85 -3.40 -2.78
C TYR A 42 18.95 -3.86 -1.82
N LYS A 43 19.99 -3.05 -1.69
CA LYS A 43 21.14 -3.31 -0.81
C LYS A 43 21.26 -2.17 0.19
N ASN A 44 21.70 -2.48 1.41
CA ASN A 44 21.92 -1.50 2.48
C ASN A 44 20.66 -0.61 2.72
N LYS A 45 20.79 0.47 3.48
CA LYS A 45 19.68 1.41 3.78
C LYS A 45 19.40 2.39 2.62
N GLY A 46 19.37 1.94 1.36
CA GLY A 46 18.96 2.81 0.24
C GLY A 46 19.66 2.59 -1.11
N THR A 47 20.46 1.55 -1.31
CA THR A 47 21.08 1.29 -2.62
C THR A 47 20.13 0.47 -3.50
N LEU A 48 19.69 1.05 -4.62
CA LEU A 48 18.96 0.38 -5.69
C LEU A 48 19.94 -0.16 -6.73
N VAL A 49 19.82 -1.44 -7.06
CA VAL A 49 20.53 -2.09 -8.17
C VAL A 49 19.50 -2.63 -9.15
N ALA A 50 19.54 -2.18 -10.40
CA ALA A 50 18.72 -2.66 -11.50
C ALA A 50 19.59 -3.40 -12.51
N GLU A 51 19.32 -4.68 -12.71
CA GLU A 51 19.86 -5.46 -13.81
C GLU A 51 18.81 -5.53 -14.91
N TYR A 52 19.15 -5.19 -16.15
CA TYR A 52 18.21 -5.17 -17.26
C TYR A 52 18.85 -5.60 -18.57
N VAL A 53 18.04 -6.12 -19.49
CA VAL A 53 18.49 -6.57 -20.81
C VAL A 53 17.95 -5.63 -21.88
N GLU A 54 18.85 -5.03 -22.66
CA GLU A 54 18.48 -4.12 -23.76
C GLU A 54 19.52 -4.06 -24.89
N ASP A 55 19.18 -3.40 -25.99
CA ASP A 55 20.10 -3.06 -27.08
C ASP A 55 21.08 -1.92 -26.69
N LYS A 56 20.63 -1.02 -25.80
CA LYS A 56 21.34 0.20 -25.37
C LYS A 56 21.25 0.43 -23.87
N LYS A 57 22.23 1.14 -23.34
CA LYS A 57 22.25 1.56 -21.93
C LYS A 57 21.17 2.60 -21.67
N LEU A 58 20.36 2.37 -20.66
CA LEU A 58 19.32 3.27 -20.17
C LEU A 58 19.78 4.16 -19.01
N ASN A 59 21.08 4.15 -18.67
CA ASN A 59 21.63 4.83 -17.49
C ASN A 59 21.19 6.29 -17.35
N TYR A 60 21.11 7.05 -18.44
CA TYR A 60 20.65 8.44 -18.40
C TYR A 60 19.18 8.54 -17.97
N ILE A 61 18.32 7.68 -18.53
CA ILE A 61 16.88 7.66 -18.25
C ILE A 61 16.64 7.19 -16.82
N PHE A 62 17.26 6.07 -16.43
CA PHE A 62 17.14 5.54 -15.07
C PHE A 62 17.66 6.52 -14.03
N LYS A 63 18.79 7.17 -14.30
CA LYS A 63 19.31 8.24 -13.44
C LYS A 63 18.32 9.40 -13.33
N ARG A 64 17.71 9.85 -14.43
CA ARG A 64 16.72 10.94 -14.41
C ARG A 64 15.48 10.56 -13.58
N ILE A 65 14.98 9.33 -13.72
CA ILE A 65 13.89 8.81 -12.89
C ILE A 65 14.31 8.77 -11.42
N CYS A 66 15.48 8.21 -11.10
CA CYS A 66 15.95 8.16 -9.72
C CYS A 66 16.22 9.56 -9.13
N ASP A 67 16.72 10.49 -9.93
CA ASP A 67 16.96 11.88 -9.52
C ASP A 67 15.64 12.57 -9.09
N SER A 68 14.49 12.25 -9.70
CA SER A 68 13.20 12.83 -9.31
C SER A 68 12.70 12.38 -7.94
N PHE A 69 13.23 11.28 -7.40
CA PHE A 69 12.89 10.76 -6.07
C PHE A 69 13.95 11.10 -5.01
N LYS A 70 15.02 11.84 -5.34
CA LYS A 70 16.09 12.17 -4.37
C LYS A 70 15.58 12.87 -3.13
N ASP A 71 14.57 13.72 -3.25
CA ASP A 71 14.01 14.48 -2.13
C ASP A 71 12.73 13.84 -1.57
N TYR A 72 12.39 12.61 -1.99
CA TYR A 72 11.20 11.90 -1.52
C TYR A 72 11.20 11.75 0.01
N TYR A 73 12.35 11.44 0.61
CA TYR A 73 12.52 11.36 2.06
C TYR A 73 12.31 12.68 2.81
N LYS A 74 12.32 13.82 2.12
CA LYS A 74 12.06 15.14 2.71
C LYS A 74 10.58 15.48 2.72
N GLN A 75 9.74 14.66 2.08
CA GLN A 75 8.31 14.78 2.28
C GLN A 75 8.04 14.58 3.77
N PRO A 76 7.25 15.46 4.40
CA PRO A 76 6.97 15.37 5.82
C PRO A 76 6.32 14.00 6.09
N VAL A 77 7.10 13.09 6.66
CA VAL A 77 6.63 11.79 7.19
C VAL A 77 5.57 12.02 8.29
N ASN A 78 5.52 13.23 8.84
CA ASN A 78 4.68 13.63 9.96
C ASN A 78 3.35 14.29 9.57
N ASP A 79 3.08 14.47 8.28
CA ASP A 79 1.75 14.88 7.77
C ASP A 79 1.05 13.71 7.05
N GLU A 80 1.52 12.47 7.25
CA GLU A 80 0.83 11.30 6.73
C GLU A 80 -0.52 11.19 7.44
N ALA A 81 -1.59 11.49 6.70
CA ALA A 81 -2.96 11.37 7.18
C ALA A 81 -3.17 9.98 7.81
N PHE A 82 -3.94 9.92 8.90
CA PHE A 82 -4.24 8.67 9.60
C PHE A 82 -4.57 7.52 8.64
N GLU A 83 -5.40 7.79 7.63
CA GLU A 83 -5.84 6.82 6.63
C GLU A 83 -4.68 6.20 5.84
N GLU A 84 -3.70 7.00 5.42
CA GLU A 84 -2.55 6.51 4.64
C GLU A 84 -1.63 5.64 5.49
N ARG A 85 -1.41 6.06 6.75
CA ARG A 85 -0.64 5.28 7.71
C ARG A 85 -1.31 3.95 8.05
N TYR A 86 -2.62 3.98 8.30
CA TYR A 86 -3.42 2.81 8.57
C TYR A 86 -3.40 1.84 7.39
N LYS A 87 -3.61 2.33 6.16
CA LYS A 87 -3.54 1.50 4.94
C LYS A 87 -2.18 0.81 4.82
N ARG A 88 -1.07 1.54 4.99
CA ARG A 88 0.27 0.96 4.88
C ARG A 88 0.49 -0.14 5.92
N GLU A 89 0.24 0.14 7.19
CA GLU A 89 0.46 -0.85 8.26
C GLU A 89 -0.49 -2.04 8.14
N ARG A 90 -1.74 -1.81 7.72
CA ARG A 90 -2.71 -2.91 7.53
C ARG A 90 -2.32 -3.80 6.36
N VAL A 91 -1.83 -3.24 5.25
CA VAL A 91 -1.34 -4.05 4.12
C VAL A 91 -0.13 -4.89 4.51
N LEU A 92 0.78 -4.36 5.34
CA LEU A 92 1.91 -5.14 5.85
C LEU A 92 1.44 -6.29 6.72
N GLN A 93 0.55 -6.01 7.69
CA GLN A 93 -0.04 -7.03 8.56
C GLN A 93 -0.77 -8.12 7.76
N LEU A 94 -1.60 -7.76 6.78
CA LEU A 94 -2.33 -8.71 5.95
C LEU A 94 -1.42 -9.61 5.11
N LYS A 95 -0.29 -9.07 4.61
CA LYS A 95 0.71 -9.89 3.89
C LYS A 95 1.39 -10.92 4.78
N GLU A 96 1.43 -10.68 6.08
CA GLU A 96 2.03 -11.57 7.07
C GLU A 96 1.02 -12.60 7.60
N SER A 97 -0.25 -12.22 7.77
CA SER A 97 -1.26 -13.06 8.41
C SER A 97 -2.22 -13.77 7.46
N GLU A 98 -2.38 -13.32 6.22
CA GLU A 98 -3.41 -13.84 5.30
C GLU A 98 -2.84 -14.42 4.00
N ASP A 99 -3.54 -15.41 3.46
CA ASP A 99 -3.36 -15.87 2.10
C ASP A 99 -4.39 -15.24 1.14
N PHE A 100 -4.23 -15.51 -0.16
CA PHE A 100 -5.08 -14.91 -1.19
C PHE A 100 -6.56 -15.30 -1.07
N GLU A 101 -6.86 -16.55 -0.71
CA GLU A 101 -8.25 -17.01 -0.56
C GLU A 101 -8.92 -16.36 0.66
N SER A 102 -8.18 -16.23 1.77
CA SER A 102 -8.67 -15.51 2.95
C SER A 102 -8.96 -14.04 2.61
N LEU A 103 -8.08 -13.38 1.85
CA LEU A 103 -8.31 -12.01 1.41
C LEU A 103 -9.54 -11.89 0.49
N LEU A 104 -9.75 -12.84 -0.43
CA LEU A 104 -10.96 -12.86 -1.27
C LEU A 104 -12.23 -12.96 -0.43
N ASN A 105 -12.26 -13.89 0.53
CA ASN A 105 -13.43 -14.07 1.41
C ASN A 105 -13.73 -12.81 2.22
N LYS A 106 -12.70 -12.17 2.80
CA LYS A 106 -12.86 -10.91 3.54
C LYS A 106 -13.39 -9.78 2.64
N VAL A 107 -12.88 -9.67 1.41
CA VAL A 107 -13.36 -8.66 0.46
C VAL A 107 -14.82 -8.89 0.09
N THR A 108 -15.23 -10.15 -0.14
CA THR A 108 -16.64 -10.45 -0.42
C THR A 108 -17.55 -10.20 0.76
N ASP A 109 -17.12 -10.49 1.99
CA ASP A 109 -17.88 -10.18 3.20
C ASP A 109 -18.06 -8.67 3.38
N TYR A 110 -16.98 -7.91 3.18
CA TYR A 110 -17.01 -6.45 3.21
C TYR A 110 -17.92 -5.85 2.13
N GLU A 111 -17.94 -6.43 0.93
CA GLU A 111 -18.83 -6.02 -0.15
C GLU A 111 -20.30 -6.24 0.23
N LEU A 112 -20.64 -7.39 0.81
CA LEU A 112 -22.01 -7.69 1.27
C LEU A 112 -22.48 -6.70 2.34
N GLU A 113 -21.63 -6.35 3.30
CA GLU A 113 -21.97 -5.37 4.33
C GLU A 113 -22.22 -3.98 3.73
N LEU A 114 -21.39 -3.53 2.78
CA LEU A 114 -21.58 -2.26 2.07
C LEU A 114 -22.88 -2.23 1.24
N LEU A 115 -23.25 -3.36 0.63
CA LEU A 115 -24.52 -3.50 -0.08
C LEU A 115 -25.71 -3.46 0.87
N ASP A 116 -25.64 -4.13 2.02
CA ASP A 116 -26.69 -4.04 3.06
C ASP A 116 -26.85 -2.60 3.56
N TYR A 117 -25.75 -1.88 3.75
CA TYR A 117 -25.77 -0.45 4.08
C TYR A 117 -26.49 0.39 3.03
N ALA A 118 -26.15 0.19 1.75
CA ALA A 118 -26.78 0.92 0.66
C ALA A 118 -28.28 0.63 0.57
N GLU A 119 -28.69 -0.63 0.68
CA GLU A 119 -30.10 -1.04 0.65
C GLU A 119 -30.89 -0.39 1.79
N ARG A 120 -30.37 -0.41 3.03
CA ARG A 120 -31.05 0.22 4.17
C ARG A 120 -31.25 1.73 3.99
N LEU A 121 -30.26 2.40 3.39
CA LEU A 121 -30.31 3.85 3.14
C LEU A 121 -31.25 4.23 2.00
N LEU A 122 -31.33 3.38 0.97
CA LEU A 122 -32.14 3.64 -0.23
C LEU A 122 -33.55 3.04 -0.18
N SER A 123 -33.85 2.21 0.82
CA SER A 123 -35.15 1.58 1.01
C SER A 123 -36.27 2.60 1.23
N ASP A 124 -37.45 2.33 0.66
CA ASP A 124 -38.68 3.09 0.91
C ASP A 124 -39.10 3.11 2.40
N LYS A 125 -38.61 2.15 3.19
CA LYS A 125 -38.78 2.07 4.64
C LYS A 125 -37.41 1.91 5.31
N PRO A 126 -36.63 2.99 5.41
CA PRO A 126 -35.26 2.91 5.88
C PRO A 126 -35.21 2.40 7.32
N ILE A 127 -34.41 1.36 7.56
CA ILE A 127 -34.09 0.89 8.91
C ILE A 127 -32.89 1.70 9.37
N LEU A 128 -33.07 2.52 10.40
CA LEU A 128 -31.99 3.32 10.99
C LEU A 128 -30.85 2.41 11.45
N MET A 129 -29.62 2.77 11.05
CA MET A 129 -28.41 2.19 11.62
C MET A 129 -28.36 2.53 13.11
N ASN A 130 -28.15 1.51 13.94
CA ASN A 130 -28.01 1.66 15.38
C ASN A 130 -26.66 1.08 15.83
N SER A 131 -26.38 1.15 17.14
CA SER A 131 -25.12 0.64 17.69
C SER A 131 -24.89 -0.84 17.41
N MET A 132 -25.95 -1.66 17.27
CA MET A 132 -25.79 -3.08 16.91
C MET A 132 -25.23 -3.25 15.51
N THR A 133 -25.61 -2.38 14.57
CA THR A 133 -25.02 -2.37 13.22
C THR A 133 -23.53 -2.04 13.26
N ALA A 134 -23.14 -1.04 14.06
CA ALA A 134 -21.73 -0.70 14.25
C ALA A 134 -20.92 -1.86 14.87
N PHE A 135 -21.47 -2.56 15.86
CA PHE A 135 -20.81 -3.72 16.46
C PHE A 135 -20.66 -4.88 15.47
N GLY A 136 -21.66 -5.15 14.62
CA GLY A 136 -21.56 -6.17 13.58
C GLY A 136 -20.43 -5.88 12.59
N THR A 137 -20.28 -4.64 12.15
CA THR A 137 -19.15 -4.24 11.29
C THR A 137 -17.80 -4.40 12.00
N LEU A 138 -17.71 -4.03 13.28
CA LEU A 138 -16.46 -4.19 14.06
C LEU A 138 -16.08 -5.66 14.25
N GLU A 139 -17.06 -6.53 14.49
CA GLU A 139 -16.85 -7.99 14.55
C GLU A 139 -16.28 -8.52 13.23
N MET A 140 -16.85 -8.09 12.09
CA MET A 140 -16.39 -8.48 10.76
C MET A 140 -14.98 -7.97 10.43
N LEU A 141 -14.60 -6.77 10.90
CA LEU A 141 -13.23 -6.24 10.74
C LEU A 141 -12.20 -7.07 11.51
N GLY A 142 -12.61 -7.66 12.63
CA GLY A 142 -11.78 -8.49 13.49
C GLY A 142 -10.78 -7.70 14.35
N ASN A 143 -10.35 -8.35 15.43
CA ASN A 143 -9.52 -7.73 16.47
C ASN A 143 -8.17 -7.19 15.96
N GLU A 144 -7.55 -7.84 14.97
CA GLU A 144 -6.28 -7.36 14.41
C GLU A 144 -6.40 -5.98 13.77
N SER A 145 -7.51 -5.75 13.05
CA SER A 145 -7.82 -4.49 12.37
C SER A 145 -8.07 -3.39 13.39
N ILE A 146 -8.88 -3.69 14.42
CA ILE A 146 -9.27 -2.75 15.48
C ILE A 146 -8.07 -2.39 16.36
N ASN A 147 -7.27 -3.36 16.76
CA ASN A 147 -6.08 -3.12 17.58
C ASN A 147 -5.05 -2.26 16.83
N LEU A 148 -4.86 -2.52 15.53
CA LEU A 148 -4.00 -1.69 14.70
C LEU A 148 -4.56 -0.26 14.62
N PHE A 149 -5.85 -0.13 14.33
CA PHE A 149 -6.54 1.16 14.28
C PHE A 149 -6.30 1.98 15.56
N GLN A 150 -6.54 1.39 16.74
CA GLN A 150 -6.41 2.07 18.03
C GLN A 150 -4.97 2.44 18.38
N LYS A 151 -4.01 1.58 18.01
CA LYS A 151 -2.59 1.90 18.13
C LYS A 151 -2.21 3.12 17.28
N LEU A 152 -2.91 3.33 16.17
CA LEU A 152 -2.64 4.42 15.25
C LEU A 152 -3.43 5.70 15.56
N ASP A 153 -4.65 5.60 16.08
CA ASP A 153 -5.52 6.75 16.37
C ASP A 153 -5.21 7.35 17.76
N VAL A 154 -3.95 7.75 17.98
CA VAL A 154 -3.45 8.24 19.28
C VAL A 154 -4.11 9.56 19.68
N GLU A 155 -4.49 10.38 18.70
CA GLU A 155 -5.15 11.67 18.92
C GLU A 155 -6.68 11.55 19.06
N GLY A 156 -7.23 10.35 18.85
CA GLY A 156 -8.67 10.09 18.94
C GLY A 156 -9.47 10.86 17.90
N GLU A 157 -8.96 10.96 16.66
CA GLU A 157 -9.67 11.57 15.54
C GLU A 157 -11.04 10.89 15.34
N TYR A 158 -11.11 9.58 15.57
CA TYR A 158 -12.32 8.78 15.49
C TYR A 158 -12.89 8.51 16.89
N LYS A 159 -13.45 9.55 17.50
CA LYS A 159 -13.99 9.53 18.87
C LYS A 159 -14.95 8.38 19.18
N GLY A 160 -15.73 7.93 18.20
CA GLY A 160 -16.66 6.81 18.38
C GLY A 160 -15.98 5.44 18.53
N LEU A 161 -14.71 5.32 18.13
CA LEU A 161 -13.90 4.10 18.21
C LEU A 161 -12.80 4.17 19.27
N ALA A 162 -12.46 5.37 19.74
CA ALA A 162 -11.46 5.59 20.78
C ALA A 162 -11.76 4.80 22.07
N ASP A 163 -13.04 4.70 22.44
CA ASP A 163 -13.49 4.01 23.66
C ASP A 163 -13.98 2.57 23.41
N TYR A 164 -13.89 2.05 22.18
CA TYR A 164 -14.35 0.70 21.87
C TYR A 164 -13.36 -0.34 22.43
N SER A 165 -13.77 -1.22 23.34
CA SER A 165 -12.85 -2.17 23.98
C SER A 165 -12.96 -3.62 23.46
N GLY A 166 -13.65 -3.87 22.36
CA GLY A 166 -14.12 -5.22 22.02
C GLY A 166 -15.15 -5.73 23.04
N GLN A 167 -15.86 -6.81 22.71
CA GLN A 167 -16.66 -7.60 23.67
C GLN A 167 -15.99 -8.93 23.94
#